data_AF-A0A2M8Q7X1-F1
#
_entry.id   AF-A0A2M8Q7X1-F1
#
_cell.length_a   1.000
_cell.length_b   1.000
_cell.length_c   1.000
_cell.angle_alpha   90.00
_cell.angle_beta   90.00
_cell.angle_gamma   90.00
#
_symmetry.space_group_name_H-M   'P 1'
#
loop_
_entity.id
_entity.type
_entity.pdbx_description
1 polymer ?
#
loop_
_entity_poly.entity_id
_entity_poly.type
_entity_poly.pdbx_seq_one_letter_code
_entity_poly.pdbx_strand_id
1 'polypeptide(L)'
;VYEWLVRDGVASLDQFHLPQPATEAQLALAHDPAYIRAYLNGTLDARAMRRIGFPWSERLVRRTLIALGSTVLAAELALTHGLACSTAGGTHHAFRNCGAGYCIFNDLAVAARWVKEQGLARRVLIVDLDVHQGDGTASILQDDPDLATFSMHCEANFPFHKEQSDYDVALPVGME
;
A
#
# COMPACT_ATOMS: atom_id res chain seq x y z
N VAL A 1 -10.24 -5.61 -14.48
CA VAL A 1 -8.83 -5.97 -14.74
C VAL A 1 -8.69 -7.46 -15.04
N TYR A 2 -9.05 -8.36 -14.11
CA TYR A 2 -9.00 -9.83 -14.31
C TYR A 2 -9.49 -10.31 -15.68
N GLU A 3 -10.73 -9.94 -16.06
CA GLU A 3 -11.33 -10.36 -17.34
C GLU A 3 -10.50 -9.93 -18.56
N TRP A 4 -9.91 -8.73 -18.51
CA TRP A 4 -9.06 -8.19 -19.59
C TRP A 4 -7.72 -8.92 -19.67
N LEU A 5 -7.10 -9.25 -18.53
CA LEU A 5 -5.84 -10.01 -18.48
C LEU A 5 -5.99 -11.40 -19.12
N VAL A 6 -7.11 -12.08 -18.83
CA VAL A 6 -7.42 -13.40 -19.41
C VAL A 6 -7.73 -13.27 -20.89
N ARG A 7 -8.62 -12.32 -21.25
CA ARG A 7 -9.08 -12.16 -22.64
C ARG A 7 -7.96 -11.75 -23.59
N ASP A 8 -7.05 -10.89 -23.15
CA ASP A 8 -5.97 -10.35 -23.98
C ASP A 8 -4.71 -11.24 -23.93
N GLY A 9 -4.76 -12.38 -23.22
CA GLY A 9 -3.66 -13.35 -23.16
C GLY A 9 -2.44 -12.88 -22.37
N VAL A 10 -2.61 -11.87 -21.50
CA VAL A 10 -1.53 -11.33 -20.65
C VAL A 10 -1.19 -12.31 -19.51
N ALA A 11 -2.18 -13.06 -19.02
CA ALA A 11 -1.99 -14.11 -18.01
C ALA A 11 -2.91 -15.30 -18.26
N SER A 12 -2.40 -16.51 -18.06
CA SER A 12 -3.18 -17.75 -18.07
C SER A 12 -3.81 -18.04 -16.70
N LEU A 13 -4.87 -18.86 -16.67
CA LEU A 13 -5.65 -19.10 -15.45
C LEU A 13 -4.83 -19.70 -14.30
N ASP A 14 -3.78 -20.46 -14.61
CA ASP A 14 -2.85 -21.06 -13.64
C ASP A 14 -1.86 -20.04 -13.03
N GLN A 15 -1.77 -18.82 -13.58
CA GLN A 15 -0.96 -17.72 -13.03
C GLN A 15 -1.73 -16.83 -12.04
N PHE A 16 -2.99 -17.14 -11.75
CA PHE A 16 -3.79 -16.41 -10.76
C PHE A 16 -3.72 -17.08 -9.40
N HIS A 17 -3.27 -16.31 -8.41
CA HIS A 17 -3.16 -16.74 -7.02
C HIS A 17 -4.20 -16.02 -6.15
N LEU A 18 -4.85 -16.78 -5.26
CA LEU A 18 -5.80 -16.22 -4.30
C LEU A 18 -5.09 -15.83 -3.01
N PRO A 19 -5.15 -14.56 -2.58
CA PRO A 19 -4.51 -14.12 -1.35
C PRO A 19 -5.32 -14.50 -0.12
N GLN A 20 -4.61 -14.71 0.99
CA GLN A 20 -5.24 -14.73 2.31
C GLN A 20 -5.41 -13.30 2.83
N PRO A 21 -6.42 -13.03 3.68
CA PRO A 21 -6.49 -11.76 4.40
C PRO A 21 -5.23 -11.52 5.22
N ALA A 22 -4.74 -10.28 5.22
CA ALA A 22 -3.61 -9.90 6.04
C ALA A 22 -3.89 -10.12 7.54
N THR A 23 -2.88 -10.60 8.25
CA THR A 23 -2.94 -10.80 9.70
C THR A 23 -2.67 -9.49 10.45
N GLU A 24 -3.12 -9.38 11.70
CA GLU A 24 -2.76 -8.23 12.54
C GLU A 24 -1.23 -8.09 12.73
N ALA A 25 -0.49 -9.19 12.75
CA ALA A 25 0.97 -9.18 12.82
C ALA A 25 1.59 -8.50 11.59
N GLN A 26 1.10 -8.84 10.39
CA GLN A 26 1.52 -8.16 9.15
C GLN A 26 1.16 -6.68 9.18
N LEU A 27 -0.06 -6.32 9.58
CA LEU A 27 -0.47 -4.91 9.70
C LEU A 27 0.44 -4.13 10.67
N ALA A 28 0.81 -4.74 11.79
CA ALA A 28 1.63 -4.14 12.83
C ALA A 28 3.06 -3.81 12.37
N LEU A 29 3.50 -4.33 11.21
CA LEU A 29 4.77 -3.95 10.62
C LEU A 29 4.80 -2.48 10.21
N ALA A 30 3.68 -1.93 9.74
CA ALA A 30 3.61 -0.54 9.26
C ALA A 30 2.69 0.34 10.10
N HIS A 31 1.77 -0.25 10.87
CA HIS A 31 0.73 0.49 11.57
C HIS A 31 0.74 0.30 13.08
N ASP A 32 0.26 1.32 13.76
CA ASP A 32 0.05 1.27 15.20
C ASP A 32 -1.02 0.23 15.58
N PRO A 33 -0.74 -0.70 16.51
CA PRO A 33 -1.71 -1.68 16.97
C PRO A 33 -3.02 -1.09 17.50
N ALA A 34 -2.99 0.11 18.09
CA ALA A 34 -4.20 0.80 18.52
C ALA A 34 -5.05 1.25 17.33
N TYR A 35 -4.42 1.78 16.27
CA TYR A 35 -5.11 2.16 15.04
C TYR A 35 -5.72 0.94 14.35
N ILE A 36 -4.95 -0.15 14.23
CA ILE A 36 -5.41 -1.42 13.65
C ILE A 36 -6.68 -1.88 14.36
N ARG A 37 -6.62 -2.07 15.69
CA ARG A 37 -7.77 -2.55 16.46
C ARG A 37 -8.97 -1.60 16.38
N ALA A 38 -8.74 -0.29 16.39
CA ALA A 38 -9.82 0.68 16.28
C ALA A 38 -10.53 0.61 14.92
N TYR A 39 -9.78 0.46 13.82
CA TYR A 39 -10.37 0.28 12.50
C TYR A 39 -11.11 -1.06 12.38
N LEU A 40 -10.50 -2.17 12.82
CA LEU A 40 -11.11 -3.50 12.73
C LEU A 40 -12.41 -3.60 13.52
N ASN A 41 -12.49 -2.95 14.68
CA ASN A 41 -13.67 -2.96 15.53
C ASN A 41 -14.69 -1.86 15.21
N GLY A 42 -14.43 -1.01 14.21
CA GLY A 42 -15.34 0.09 13.84
C GLY A 42 -15.45 1.18 14.89
N THR A 43 -14.42 1.39 15.71
CA THR A 43 -14.41 2.36 16.82
C THR A 43 -13.61 3.63 16.51
N LEU A 44 -13.13 3.80 15.27
CA LEU A 44 -12.56 5.08 14.83
C LEU A 44 -13.60 6.20 14.92
N ASP A 45 -13.16 7.37 15.36
CA ASP A 45 -14.03 8.54 15.42
C ASP A 45 -14.43 9.02 14.01
N ALA A 46 -15.45 9.88 13.97
CA ALA A 46 -15.97 10.40 12.71
C ALA A 46 -14.93 11.26 11.95
N ARG A 47 -13.94 11.84 12.62
CA ARG A 47 -12.88 12.63 11.97
C ARG A 47 -11.89 11.70 11.26
N ALA A 48 -11.48 10.62 11.90
CA ALA A 48 -10.62 9.60 11.32
C ALA A 48 -11.31 8.92 10.12
N MET A 49 -12.58 8.57 10.23
CA MET A 49 -13.34 8.01 9.10
C MET A 49 -13.50 8.99 7.94
N ARG A 50 -13.73 10.29 8.22
CA ARG A 50 -13.73 11.32 7.17
C ARG A 50 -12.38 11.49 6.49
N ARG A 51 -11.27 11.38 7.23
CA ARG A 51 -9.91 11.43 6.66
C ARG A 51 -9.65 10.25 5.72
N ILE A 52 -10.14 9.06 6.07
CA ILE A 52 -10.10 7.87 5.19
C ILE A 52 -10.96 8.09 3.94
N GLY A 53 -12.15 8.66 4.07
CA GLY A 53 -13.03 8.95 2.95
C GLY A 53 -14.00 7.82 2.56
N PHE A 54 -14.12 6.78 3.39
CA PHE A 54 -15.09 5.69 3.21
C PHE A 54 -15.97 5.51 4.46
N PRO A 55 -17.25 5.12 4.31
CA PRO A 55 -18.04 4.66 5.43
C PRO A 55 -17.53 3.29 5.92
N TRP A 56 -17.41 3.13 7.24
CA TRP A 56 -17.00 1.86 7.81
C TRP A 56 -18.04 0.76 7.56
N SER A 57 -17.59 -0.45 7.26
CA SER A 57 -18.41 -1.66 7.23
C SER A 57 -17.53 -2.90 7.36
N GLU A 58 -18.06 -4.01 7.88
CA GLU A 58 -17.35 -5.30 7.92
C GLU A 58 -16.89 -5.75 6.52
N ARG A 59 -17.68 -5.45 5.48
CA ARG A 59 -17.31 -5.74 4.09
C ARG A 59 -16.09 -4.94 3.65
N LEU A 60 -16.00 -3.67 4.05
CA LEU A 60 -14.82 -2.85 3.77
C LEU A 60 -13.60 -3.39 4.53
N VAL A 61 -13.75 -3.75 5.81
CA VAL A 61 -12.68 -4.41 6.60
C VAL A 61 -12.16 -5.64 5.86
N ARG A 62 -13.04 -6.57 5.47
CA ARG A 62 -12.66 -7.78 4.74
C ARG A 62 -11.93 -7.47 3.43
N ARG A 63 -12.45 -6.53 2.63
CA ARG A 63 -11.80 -6.09 1.38
C ARG A 63 -10.39 -5.55 1.65
N THR A 64 -10.25 -4.68 2.64
CA THR A 64 -8.98 -4.06 3.01
C THR A 64 -7.93 -5.10 3.38
N LEU A 65 -8.29 -6.09 4.21
CA LEU A 65 -7.36 -7.15 4.60
C LEU A 65 -6.95 -8.04 3.43
N ILE A 66 -7.90 -8.39 2.55
CA ILE A 66 -7.60 -9.19 1.34
C ILE A 66 -6.69 -8.41 0.38
N ALA A 67 -6.97 -7.12 0.16
CA ALA A 67 -6.15 -6.27 -0.69
C ALA A 67 -4.71 -6.19 -0.18
N LEU A 68 -4.52 -5.94 1.12
CA LEU A 68 -3.19 -5.90 1.70
C LEU A 68 -2.47 -7.25 1.63
N GLY A 69 -3.16 -8.35 1.95
CA GLY A 69 -2.60 -9.69 1.83
C GLY A 69 -2.20 -10.05 0.39
N SER A 70 -2.89 -9.49 -0.61
CA SER A 70 -2.52 -9.64 -2.02
C SER A 70 -1.21 -8.97 -2.38
N THR A 71 -0.89 -7.82 -1.79
CA THR A 71 0.37 -7.11 -2.01
C THR A 71 1.53 -7.85 -1.36
N VAL A 72 1.32 -8.40 -0.16
CA VAL A 72 2.30 -9.27 0.50
C VAL A 72 2.57 -10.54 -0.33
N LEU A 73 1.51 -11.24 -0.77
CA LEU A 73 1.64 -12.43 -1.60
C LEU A 73 2.34 -12.11 -2.94
N ALA A 74 2.01 -10.98 -3.57
CA ALA A 74 2.68 -10.57 -4.80
C ALA A 74 4.18 -10.34 -4.58
N ALA A 75 4.58 -9.72 -3.46
CA ALA A 75 6.00 -9.55 -3.13
C ALA A 75 6.73 -10.90 -2.98
N GLU A 76 6.12 -11.88 -2.32
CA GLU A 76 6.67 -13.24 -2.18
C GLU A 76 6.78 -13.98 -3.52
N LEU A 77 5.72 -13.92 -4.33
CA LEU A 77 5.69 -14.56 -5.64
C LEU A 77 6.72 -13.93 -6.60
N ALA A 78 6.90 -12.60 -6.56
CA ALA A 78 7.88 -11.91 -7.39
C ALA A 78 9.31 -12.37 -7.11
N LEU A 79 9.64 -12.73 -5.86
CA LEU A 79 10.96 -13.27 -5.52
C LEU A 79 11.21 -14.67 -6.10
N THR A 80 10.16 -15.43 -6.36
CA THR A 80 10.24 -16.79 -6.93
C THR A 80 10.14 -16.77 -8.46
N HIS A 81 9.28 -15.92 -9.01
CA HIS A 81 8.93 -15.88 -10.43
C HIS A 81 9.55 -14.70 -11.20
N GLY A 82 10.24 -13.79 -10.51
CA GLY A 82 10.81 -12.57 -11.07
C GLY A 82 9.83 -11.40 -11.18
N LEU A 83 8.54 -11.68 -11.38
CA LEU A 83 7.48 -10.67 -11.45
C LEU A 83 6.16 -11.24 -10.92
N ALA A 84 5.43 -10.43 -10.16
CA ALA A 84 4.04 -10.69 -9.79
C ALA A 84 3.30 -9.36 -9.64
N CYS A 85 1.97 -9.39 -9.75
CA CYS A 85 1.14 -8.20 -9.72
C CYS A 85 -0.03 -8.39 -8.75
N SER A 86 -0.21 -7.44 -7.82
CA SER A 86 -1.47 -7.24 -7.13
C SER A 86 -2.30 -6.20 -7.87
N THR A 87 -3.57 -6.52 -8.13
CA THR A 87 -4.53 -5.59 -8.78
C THR A 87 -5.44 -4.89 -7.77
N ALA A 88 -5.28 -5.18 -6.48
CA ALA A 88 -6.10 -4.62 -5.41
C ALA A 88 -5.33 -3.67 -4.48
N GLY A 89 -3.99 -3.73 -4.52
CA GLY A 89 -3.09 -2.98 -3.67
C GLY A 89 -2.69 -1.60 -4.19
N GLY A 90 -1.59 -1.07 -3.65
CA GLY A 90 -1.04 0.25 -4.01
C GLY A 90 -1.53 1.39 -3.11
N THR A 91 -1.92 1.07 -1.88
CA THR A 91 -2.44 2.08 -0.95
C THR A 91 -1.30 2.83 -0.28
N HIS A 92 -0.95 3.99 -0.84
CA HIS A 92 0.24 4.75 -0.45
C HIS A 92 0.01 5.91 0.55
N HIS A 93 -1.24 6.27 0.86
CA HIS A 93 -1.57 7.46 1.68
C HIS A 93 -1.76 7.18 3.18
N ALA A 94 -1.85 5.91 3.60
CA ALA A 94 -2.04 5.60 5.00
C ALA A 94 -0.75 5.80 5.79
N PHE A 95 -0.83 6.51 6.91
CA PHE A 95 0.25 6.72 7.85
C PHE A 95 0.23 5.66 8.95
N ARG A 96 1.29 5.62 9.77
CA ARG A 96 1.42 4.65 10.87
C ARG A 96 0.19 4.60 11.79
N ASN A 97 -0.36 5.75 12.16
CA ASN A 97 -1.44 5.85 13.15
C ASN A 97 -2.79 6.32 12.58
N CYS A 98 -2.91 6.52 11.27
CA CYS A 98 -4.16 6.96 10.65
C CYS A 98 -4.20 6.68 9.15
N GLY A 99 -5.39 6.38 8.62
CA GLY A 99 -5.64 6.33 7.19
C GLY A 99 -5.90 7.72 6.60
N ALA A 100 -5.69 7.87 5.29
CA ALA A 100 -5.90 9.09 4.54
C ALA A 100 -6.13 8.79 3.05
N GLY A 101 -6.82 9.68 2.32
CA GLY A 101 -6.89 9.62 0.86
C GLY A 101 -7.33 8.25 0.32
N TYR A 102 -8.40 7.67 0.89
CA TYR A 102 -8.91 6.34 0.52
C TYR A 102 -7.99 5.16 0.88
N CYS A 103 -6.87 5.40 1.54
CA CYS A 103 -5.96 4.39 2.07
C CYS A 103 -6.21 4.19 3.57
N ILE A 104 -6.57 2.96 3.96
CA ILE A 104 -6.79 2.59 5.37
C ILE A 104 -5.50 2.07 5.98
N PHE A 105 -4.86 1.10 5.32
CA PHE A 105 -3.53 0.62 5.64
C PHE A 105 -2.62 0.84 4.44
N ASN A 106 -1.32 0.91 4.67
CA ASN A 106 -0.28 1.08 3.69
C ASN A 106 0.29 -0.30 3.35
N ASP A 107 -0.23 -0.90 2.30
CA ASP A 107 0.14 -2.26 1.93
C ASP A 107 1.55 -2.36 1.35
N LEU A 108 2.03 -1.30 0.70
CA LEU A 108 3.39 -1.18 0.18
C LEU A 108 4.42 -1.22 1.31
N ALA A 109 4.21 -0.42 2.36
CA ALA A 109 5.08 -0.39 3.53
C ALA A 109 5.03 -1.71 4.31
N VAL A 110 3.85 -2.33 4.46
CA VAL A 110 3.74 -3.66 5.08
C VAL A 110 4.51 -4.70 4.26
N ALA A 111 4.32 -4.76 2.94
CA ALA A 111 4.99 -5.74 2.09
C ALA A 111 6.52 -5.56 2.11
N ALA A 112 7.01 -4.32 2.05
CA ALA A 112 8.44 -4.02 2.11
C ALA A 112 9.07 -4.46 3.45
N ARG A 113 8.41 -4.14 4.57
CA ARG A 113 8.87 -4.58 5.90
C ARG A 113 8.75 -6.09 6.08
N TRP A 114 7.71 -6.71 5.52
CA TRP A 114 7.50 -8.16 5.59
C TRP A 114 8.62 -8.93 4.90
N VAL A 115 8.92 -8.63 3.63
CA VAL A 115 10.00 -9.34 2.92
C VAL A 115 11.37 -9.11 3.58
N LYS A 116 11.57 -7.95 4.21
CA LYS A 116 12.77 -7.66 5.00
C LYS A 116 12.84 -8.48 6.29
N GLU A 117 11.76 -8.51 7.07
CA GLU A 117 11.69 -9.26 8.33
C GLU A 117 11.82 -10.78 8.11
N GLN A 118 11.25 -11.30 7.02
CA GLN A 118 11.39 -12.70 6.64
C GLN A 118 12.79 -13.04 6.08
N GLY A 119 13.70 -12.06 5.97
CA GLY A 119 15.05 -12.25 5.43
C GLY A 119 15.07 -12.54 3.93
N LEU A 120 13.96 -12.30 3.23
CA LEU A 120 13.80 -12.57 1.80
C LEU A 120 14.45 -11.49 0.93
N ALA A 121 14.53 -10.26 1.44
CA ALA A 121 15.24 -9.16 0.82
C ALA A 121 15.95 -8.32 1.88
N ARG A 122 17.19 -7.90 1.61
CA ARG A 122 17.89 -6.98 2.51
C ARG A 122 17.46 -5.53 2.29
N ARG A 123 17.25 -5.12 1.04
CA ARG A 123 16.89 -3.76 0.63
C ARG A 123 15.69 -3.78 -0.29
N VAL A 124 14.81 -2.81 -0.15
CA VAL A 124 13.61 -2.64 -0.98
C VAL A 124 13.54 -1.19 -1.45
N LEU A 125 13.27 -1.00 -2.74
CA LEU A 125 12.91 0.30 -3.31
C LEU A 125 11.45 0.25 -3.73
N ILE A 126 10.64 1.16 -3.20
CA ILE A 126 9.28 1.40 -3.67
C ILE A 126 9.34 2.52 -4.71
N VAL A 127 8.92 2.20 -5.94
CA VAL A 127 8.78 3.17 -7.03
C VAL A 127 7.30 3.51 -7.14
N ASP A 128 6.95 4.73 -6.75
CA ASP A 128 5.59 5.25 -6.79
C ASP A 128 5.43 6.24 -7.96
N LEU A 129 4.55 5.86 -8.88
CA LEU A 129 4.21 6.62 -10.09
C LEU A 129 2.73 7.02 -10.11
N ASP A 130 2.04 6.92 -8.97
CA ASP A 130 0.71 7.51 -8.85
C ASP A 130 0.82 9.04 -9.00
N VAL A 131 -0.23 9.65 -9.53
CA VAL A 131 -0.27 11.10 -9.74
C VAL A 131 -0.25 11.89 -8.42
N HIS A 132 -0.62 11.26 -7.30
CA HIS A 132 -0.49 11.76 -5.94
C HIS A 132 0.83 11.27 -5.32
N GLN A 133 1.43 12.07 -4.45
CA GLN A 133 2.62 11.61 -3.72
C GLN A 133 2.26 10.50 -2.73
N GLY A 134 3.06 9.44 -2.68
CA GLY A 134 2.99 8.38 -1.67
C GLY A 134 3.46 8.80 -0.27
N ASP A 135 2.84 9.84 0.27
CA ASP A 135 3.16 10.48 1.56
C ASP A 135 3.18 9.49 2.75
N GLY A 136 2.16 8.65 2.86
CA GLY A 136 2.08 7.64 3.91
C GLY A 136 3.26 6.66 3.84
N THR A 137 3.65 6.27 2.62
CA THR A 137 4.77 5.34 2.39
C THR A 137 6.09 5.98 2.78
N ALA A 138 6.36 7.21 2.32
CA ALA A 138 7.54 7.97 2.68
C ALA A 138 7.65 8.13 4.22
N SER A 139 6.55 8.56 4.86
CA SER A 139 6.50 8.76 6.31
C SER A 139 6.74 7.48 7.12
N ILE A 140 6.20 6.34 6.69
CA ILE A 140 6.37 5.07 7.42
C ILE A 140 7.80 4.52 7.29
N LEU A 141 8.48 4.76 6.17
CA LEU A 141 9.77 4.13 5.85
C LEU A 141 10.98 5.01 6.15
N GLN A 142 10.79 6.31 6.43
CA GLN A 142 11.87 7.31 6.60
C GLN A 142 13.02 6.92 7.54
N ASP A 143 12.77 6.12 8.58
CA ASP A 143 13.78 5.76 9.59
C ASP A 143 14.53 4.45 9.26
N ASP A 144 14.20 3.76 8.17
CA ASP A 144 14.81 2.49 7.78
C ASP A 144 15.73 2.66 6.55
N PRO A 145 17.06 2.66 6.72
CA PRO A 145 18.01 2.94 5.63
C PRO A 145 18.08 1.84 4.56
N ASP A 146 17.45 0.68 4.75
CA ASP A 146 17.35 -0.36 3.75
C ASP A 146 16.04 -0.29 2.93
N LEU A 147 15.10 0.58 3.32
CA LEU A 147 13.80 0.75 2.67
C LEU A 147 13.70 2.15 2.09
N ALA A 148 13.82 2.26 0.76
CA ALA A 148 13.81 3.55 0.07
C ALA A 148 12.51 3.76 -0.71
N THR A 149 12.14 5.03 -0.87
CA THR A 149 10.98 5.50 -1.62
C THR A 149 11.41 6.45 -2.73
N PHE A 150 10.98 6.14 -3.95
CA PHE A 150 11.02 7.05 -5.09
C PHE A 150 9.59 7.44 -5.43
N SER A 151 9.28 8.73 -5.49
CA SER A 151 7.96 9.20 -5.91
C SER A 151 8.09 10.20 -7.05
N MET A 152 7.34 9.97 -8.12
CA MET A 152 7.12 10.93 -9.19
C MET A 152 5.64 11.26 -9.25
N HIS A 153 5.29 12.52 -8.98
CA HIS A 153 3.89 12.91 -8.75
C HIS A 153 3.63 14.35 -9.24
N CYS A 154 2.36 14.69 -9.43
CA CYS A 154 1.95 16.06 -9.71
C CYS A 154 2.13 16.94 -8.45
N GLU A 155 2.89 18.03 -8.58
CA GLU A 155 3.22 18.92 -7.47
C GLU A 155 1.97 19.55 -6.84
N ALA A 156 0.94 19.81 -7.66
CA ALA A 156 -0.28 20.49 -7.24
C ALA A 156 -1.38 19.56 -6.70
N ASN A 157 -1.25 18.24 -6.89
CA ASN A 157 -2.26 17.29 -6.47
C ASN A 157 -2.21 17.04 -4.96
N PHE A 158 -3.26 16.40 -4.42
CA PHE A 158 -3.21 15.86 -3.06
C PHE A 158 -1.98 14.92 -2.90
N PRO A 159 -1.34 14.86 -1.72
CA PRO A 159 -1.53 15.72 -0.56
C PRO A 159 -1.00 17.15 -0.80
N PHE A 160 -1.65 18.15 -0.23
CA PHE A 160 -1.24 19.56 -0.40
C PHE A 160 0.05 19.91 0.35
N HIS A 161 0.34 19.19 1.41
CA HIS A 161 1.64 19.19 2.07
C HIS A 161 2.32 17.89 1.71
N LYS A 162 3.41 17.98 0.94
CA LYS A 162 4.21 16.83 0.57
C LYS A 162 5.04 16.37 1.76
N GLU A 163 5.17 15.06 1.91
CA GLU A 163 6.18 14.45 2.77
C GLU A 163 7.52 14.41 2.03
N GLN A 164 8.58 14.07 2.75
CA GLN A 164 9.91 13.88 2.16
C GLN A 164 10.15 12.40 1.89
N SER A 165 10.22 12.00 0.62
CA SER A 165 10.71 10.69 0.19
C SER A 165 12.24 10.69 0.12
N ASP A 166 12.85 9.52 -0.12
CA ASP A 166 14.29 9.45 -0.42
C ASP A 166 14.62 10.11 -1.77
N TYR A 167 13.71 9.97 -2.74
CA TYR A 167 13.80 10.58 -4.06
C TYR A 167 12.43 11.10 -4.50
N ASP A 168 12.25 12.42 -4.56
CA ASP A 168 11.02 13.04 -5.07
C ASP A 168 11.26 13.73 -6.42
N VAL A 169 10.34 13.51 -7.35
CA VAL A 169 10.26 14.19 -8.64
C VAL A 169 8.88 14.85 -8.75
N ALA A 170 8.83 16.13 -8.39
CA ALA A 170 7.63 16.95 -8.52
C ALA A 170 7.43 17.38 -9.97
N LEU A 171 6.28 17.03 -10.55
CA LEU A 171 5.93 17.36 -11.93
C LEU A 171 4.92 18.52 -11.99
N PRO A 172 5.07 19.46 -12.94
CA PRO A 172 4.11 20.53 -13.14
C PRO A 172 2.78 19.99 -13.67
N VAL A 173 1.70 20.73 -13.42
CA VAL A 173 0.36 20.40 -13.93
C VAL A 173 0.36 20.33 -15.46
N GLY A 174 -0.14 19.23 -16.01
CA GLY A 174 -0.32 19.06 -17.46
C GLY A 174 0.93 18.63 -18.23
N MET A 175 1.95 18.08 -17.55
CA MET A 175 3.06 17.39 -18.23
C MET A 175 2.56 16.14 -18.97
N GLU A 176 2.98 15.97 -20.23
CA GLU A 176 2.70 14.81 -21.10
C GLU A 176 3.97 13.97 -21.34
#